data_AF-A0A522P387-F1
#
_entry.id   AF-A0A522P387-F1
#
_cell.length_a   1.000
_cell.length_b   1.000
_cell.length_c   1.000
_cell.angle_alpha   90.00
_cell.angle_beta   90.00
_cell.angle_gamma   90.00
#
_symmetry.space_group_name_H-M   'P 1'
#
loop_
_entity.id
_entity.type
_entity.pdbx_description
1 polymer ?
#
loop_
_entity_poly.entity_id
_entity_poly.type
_entity_poly.pdbx_seq_one_letter_code
_entity_poly.pdbx_strand_id
1 'polypeptide(L)'
;MSTEPRIVPSPTAPQHDPETQRTPETLTGAEAVVRTLELLGVTDVFGLPGGAILPLYDPLMDASKIRHILVRHEQGAGHAAEGYASSSGRVGVCIATSGPGATNLVTAIMDAHMDSVPLLAITGQVFSTLMGTDAFQEADIVGITMPITKHSFLVRRAEDVASTIAAAYLIASTGRPGPVLVDITKDAQQGSAPFIWPPKIELPGYRPVTKAHGKQIHAAAQLLVESKKPVLYVGGGVIRSRAHKELLALAEVTGAPVVTTLMARGAFPDSHKQHLGMPGMHGTVPAVLALQEADLIVALGARFDDRVTGKTALFAQNAKIVHVDVDPAEISKIRTADVPIVGDAKDVIVDLTSAFRDLTAEGTPDLGEWWTYLDGLREEFPLGYSPTTDGLLSPQFVIKRIGELTGPEAVYAAGVGQHQMWAAQFIKYERPNAWLNSGGAGTMGYSVPAAMGAKVAQPDRVVWSIDGDGCFQMTNQELATCTINNIPIKVAIINNSSLGMVRQWQTLFYDGRYSNTDLDTGHGTMHVPDFVKMAEAYGALGIRVTKEEEVDAAIKLALETNDRPVVIDFVVSRDAMVWPMVPQGVSNSYVQYAKEHSPQFEEEA
;
A
#
# COMPACT_ATOMS: atom_id res chain seq x y z
N MET A 1 -52.37 -12.19 -65.49
CA MET A 1 -51.11 -12.94 -65.34
C MET A 1 -50.58 -12.63 -63.96
N SER A 2 -50.51 -13.67 -63.14
CA SER A 2 -50.36 -13.63 -61.68
C SER A 2 -48.96 -13.18 -61.27
N THR A 3 -48.88 -12.20 -60.37
CA THR A 3 -47.66 -11.80 -59.67
C THR A 3 -47.60 -12.53 -58.34
N GLU A 4 -46.86 -13.64 -58.28
CA GLU A 4 -46.57 -14.35 -57.03
C GLU A 4 -45.42 -13.69 -56.26
N PRO A 5 -45.45 -13.68 -54.91
CA PRO A 5 -44.46 -12.99 -54.08
C PRO A 5 -43.22 -13.85 -53.84
N ARG A 6 -42.03 -13.22 -53.85
CA ARG A 6 -40.75 -13.81 -53.43
C ARG A 6 -40.77 -14.15 -51.95
N ILE A 7 -40.57 -15.43 -51.63
CA ILE A 7 -40.32 -15.93 -50.27
C ILE A 7 -38.88 -15.60 -49.88
N VAL A 8 -38.70 -14.86 -48.78
CA VAL A 8 -37.42 -14.60 -48.13
C VAL A 8 -37.08 -15.80 -47.23
N PRO A 9 -35.87 -16.38 -47.28
CA PRO A 9 -35.52 -17.48 -46.38
C PRO A 9 -35.38 -16.98 -44.93
N SER A 10 -36.02 -17.66 -43.99
CA SER A 10 -35.84 -17.46 -42.55
C SER A 10 -34.37 -17.67 -42.14
N PRO A 11 -33.85 -16.91 -41.16
CA PRO A 11 -32.51 -17.12 -40.65
C PRO A 11 -32.42 -18.48 -39.93
N THR A 12 -31.55 -19.34 -40.44
CA THR A 12 -31.12 -20.58 -39.79
C THR A 12 -30.53 -20.27 -38.42
N ALA A 13 -31.06 -20.93 -37.38
CA ALA A 13 -30.47 -20.93 -36.05
C ALA A 13 -29.01 -21.40 -36.11
N PRO A 14 -28.10 -20.84 -35.28
CA PRO A 14 -26.72 -21.28 -35.25
C PRO A 14 -26.65 -22.77 -34.87
N GLN A 15 -26.10 -23.57 -35.78
CA GLN A 15 -25.71 -24.94 -35.47
C GLN A 15 -24.57 -24.88 -34.45
N HIS A 16 -24.82 -25.40 -33.25
CA HIS A 16 -23.77 -25.75 -32.32
C HIS A 16 -22.93 -26.87 -32.96
N ASP A 17 -21.69 -26.55 -33.33
CA ASP A 17 -20.69 -27.58 -33.57
C ASP A 17 -20.54 -28.41 -32.28
N PRO A 18 -20.54 -29.74 -32.35
CA PRO A 18 -20.23 -30.56 -31.19
C PRO A 18 -18.76 -30.33 -30.83
N GLU A 19 -18.52 -29.65 -29.71
CA GLU A 19 -17.19 -29.63 -29.09
C GLU A 19 -16.70 -31.07 -28.95
N THR A 20 -15.69 -31.43 -29.74
CA THR A 20 -14.88 -32.61 -29.48
C THR A 20 -14.39 -32.51 -28.04
N GLN A 21 -14.93 -33.34 -27.15
CA GLN A 21 -14.44 -33.51 -25.78
C GLN A 21 -12.98 -33.95 -25.86
N ARG A 22 -12.06 -32.99 -25.86
CA ARG A 22 -10.64 -33.26 -25.69
C ARG A 22 -10.47 -33.78 -24.27
N THR A 23 -9.95 -34.99 -24.12
CA THR A 23 -9.50 -35.48 -22.82
C THR A 23 -8.58 -34.42 -22.20
N PRO A 24 -8.83 -33.99 -20.95
CA PRO A 24 -8.01 -32.96 -20.34
C PRO A 24 -6.55 -33.41 -20.32
N GLU A 25 -5.65 -32.51 -20.66
CA GLU A 25 -4.21 -32.73 -20.56
C GLU A 25 -3.85 -33.13 -19.13
N THR A 26 -2.97 -34.12 -18.96
CA THR A 26 -2.49 -34.53 -17.64
C THR A 26 -1.22 -33.78 -17.32
N LEU A 27 -1.23 -33.01 -16.23
CA LEU A 27 -0.10 -32.23 -15.74
C LEU A 27 0.30 -32.72 -14.35
N THR A 28 1.57 -32.58 -14.00
CA THR A 28 2.02 -32.60 -12.60
C THR A 28 1.39 -31.43 -11.84
N GLY A 29 1.28 -31.54 -10.51
CA GLY A 29 0.82 -30.43 -9.68
C GLY A 29 1.70 -29.19 -9.86
N ALA A 30 3.00 -29.34 -10.00
CA ALA A 30 3.95 -28.27 -10.29
C ALA A 30 3.65 -27.54 -11.60
N GLU A 31 3.46 -28.29 -12.71
CA GLU A 31 3.04 -27.71 -14.00
C GLU A 31 1.68 -27.02 -13.89
N ALA A 32 0.75 -27.59 -13.12
CA ALA A 32 -0.56 -27.01 -12.88
C ALA A 32 -0.48 -25.67 -12.12
N VAL A 33 0.46 -25.50 -11.17
CA VAL A 33 0.71 -24.19 -10.52
C VAL A 33 1.10 -23.17 -11.57
N VAL A 34 2.16 -23.43 -12.34
CA VAL A 34 2.69 -22.50 -13.36
C VAL A 34 1.59 -22.16 -14.36
N ARG A 35 0.89 -23.17 -14.89
CA ARG A 35 -0.16 -22.99 -15.87
C ARG A 35 -1.33 -22.16 -15.34
N THR A 36 -1.71 -22.37 -14.08
CA THR A 36 -2.78 -21.60 -13.44
C THR A 36 -2.37 -20.14 -13.27
N LEU A 37 -1.15 -19.87 -12.82
CA LEU A 37 -0.65 -18.49 -12.69
C LEU A 37 -0.62 -17.76 -14.04
N GLU A 38 -0.20 -18.43 -15.12
CA GLU A 38 -0.25 -17.87 -16.48
C GLU A 38 -1.67 -17.52 -16.91
N LEU A 39 -2.64 -18.41 -16.65
CA LEU A 39 -4.05 -18.21 -17.02
C LEU A 39 -4.74 -17.14 -16.18
N LEU A 40 -4.27 -16.91 -14.96
CA LEU A 40 -4.67 -15.78 -14.10
C LEU A 40 -4.00 -14.45 -14.52
N GLY A 41 -3.08 -14.48 -15.48
CA GLY A 41 -2.39 -13.28 -15.99
C GLY A 41 -1.23 -12.80 -15.11
N VAL A 42 -0.68 -13.67 -14.26
CA VAL A 42 0.54 -13.38 -13.51
C VAL A 42 1.72 -13.34 -14.49
N THR A 43 2.49 -12.25 -14.44
CA THR A 43 3.66 -12.03 -15.31
C THR A 43 4.98 -12.09 -14.58
N ASP A 44 4.98 -11.85 -13.27
CA ASP A 44 6.19 -11.74 -12.46
C ASP A 44 5.94 -12.39 -11.11
N VAL A 45 6.92 -13.17 -10.65
CA VAL A 45 6.92 -13.80 -9.32
C VAL A 45 8.25 -13.54 -8.63
N PHE A 46 8.21 -13.30 -7.32
CA PHE A 46 9.41 -13.07 -6.51
C PHE A 46 9.62 -14.28 -5.61
N GLY A 47 10.79 -14.90 -5.62
CA GLY A 47 10.95 -16.10 -4.78
C GLY A 47 12.36 -16.61 -4.63
N LEU A 48 12.49 -17.56 -3.70
CA LEU A 48 13.74 -18.23 -3.39
C LEU A 48 13.53 -19.76 -3.40
N PRO A 49 14.32 -20.54 -4.17
CA PRO A 49 14.12 -21.98 -4.29
C PRO A 49 14.60 -22.73 -3.05
N GLY A 50 14.04 -23.92 -2.83
CA GLY A 50 14.47 -24.84 -1.79
C GLY A 50 13.87 -26.23 -1.96
N GLY A 51 14.29 -27.19 -1.13
CA GLY A 51 14.07 -28.62 -1.37
C GLY A 51 12.60 -29.05 -1.47
N ALA A 52 11.69 -28.37 -0.77
CA ALA A 52 10.26 -28.69 -0.75
C ALA A 52 9.47 -28.05 -1.89
N ILE A 53 9.97 -26.97 -2.50
CA ILE A 53 9.31 -26.25 -3.61
C ILE A 53 10.04 -26.50 -4.95
N LEU A 54 11.15 -27.24 -4.95
CA LEU A 54 11.94 -27.51 -6.15
C LEU A 54 11.12 -28.13 -7.30
N PRO A 55 10.14 -29.04 -7.07
CA PRO A 55 9.31 -29.52 -8.17
C PRO A 55 8.58 -28.41 -8.92
N LEU A 56 8.18 -27.31 -8.25
CA LEU A 56 7.60 -26.13 -8.92
C LEU A 56 8.63 -25.36 -9.76
N TYR A 57 9.88 -25.28 -9.30
CA TYR A 57 10.91 -24.52 -10.01
C TYR A 57 11.35 -25.14 -11.33
N ASP A 58 11.19 -26.46 -11.48
CA ASP A 58 11.52 -27.19 -12.71
C ASP A 58 10.68 -26.72 -13.93
N PRO A 59 9.33 -26.81 -13.93
CA PRO A 59 8.51 -26.27 -15.02
C PRO A 59 8.52 -24.74 -15.08
N LEU A 60 8.87 -24.04 -13.99
CA LEU A 60 9.02 -22.59 -14.02
C LEU A 60 10.18 -22.14 -14.92
N MET A 61 11.20 -22.98 -15.12
CA MET A 61 12.29 -22.70 -16.07
C MET A 61 11.81 -22.65 -17.52
N ASP A 62 10.79 -23.44 -17.85
CA ASP A 62 10.18 -23.51 -19.19
C ASP A 62 9.06 -22.47 -19.39
N ALA A 63 8.68 -21.75 -18.32
CA ALA A 63 7.62 -20.75 -18.37
C ALA A 63 8.04 -19.54 -19.20
N SER A 64 7.35 -19.30 -20.32
CA SER A 64 7.64 -18.17 -21.21
C SER A 64 6.92 -16.87 -20.83
N LYS A 65 5.85 -16.97 -20.01
CA LYS A 65 5.00 -15.83 -19.63
C LYS A 65 5.26 -15.29 -18.23
N ILE A 66 5.93 -16.07 -17.39
CA ILE A 66 6.21 -15.72 -16.00
C ILE A 66 7.71 -15.48 -15.86
N ARG A 67 8.07 -14.27 -15.46
CA ARG A 67 9.42 -13.94 -15.04
C ARG A 67 9.60 -14.26 -13.56
N HIS A 68 10.51 -15.18 -13.25
CA HIS A 68 10.96 -15.39 -11.87
C HIS A 68 12.07 -14.40 -11.51
N ILE A 69 11.94 -13.75 -10.35
CA ILE A 69 12.93 -12.84 -9.79
C ILE A 69 13.48 -13.47 -8.50
N LEU A 70 14.72 -13.96 -8.58
CA LEU A 70 15.43 -14.57 -7.47
C LEU A 70 15.92 -13.52 -6.47
N VAL A 71 15.26 -13.45 -5.31
CA VAL A 71 15.59 -12.56 -4.19
C VAL A 71 16.78 -13.06 -3.37
N ARG A 72 17.23 -12.30 -2.38
CA ARG A 72 18.27 -12.72 -1.41
C ARG A 72 17.72 -13.14 -0.07
N HIS A 73 16.46 -12.81 0.22
CA HIS A 73 15.73 -13.26 1.39
C HIS A 73 14.23 -13.32 1.09
N GLU A 74 13.49 -14.28 1.63
CA GLU A 74 12.05 -14.42 1.34
C GLU A 74 11.23 -13.22 1.83
N GLN A 75 11.63 -12.56 2.92
CA GLN A 75 11.04 -11.26 3.31
C GLN A 75 11.12 -10.25 2.15
N GLY A 76 12.23 -10.23 1.41
CA GLY A 76 12.39 -9.42 0.20
C GLY A 76 11.42 -9.84 -0.91
N ALA A 77 11.16 -11.14 -1.09
CA ALA A 77 10.14 -11.61 -2.04
C ALA A 77 8.73 -11.15 -1.65
N GLY A 78 8.37 -11.25 -0.38
CA GLY A 78 7.09 -10.76 0.14
C GLY A 78 6.89 -9.27 -0.13
N HIS A 79 7.80 -8.43 0.37
CA HIS A 79 7.69 -6.97 0.21
C HIS A 79 7.83 -6.51 -1.25
N ALA A 80 8.58 -7.22 -2.10
CA ALA A 80 8.60 -6.95 -3.55
C ALA A 80 7.26 -7.27 -4.20
N ALA A 81 6.63 -8.40 -3.86
CA ALA A 81 5.28 -8.70 -4.31
C ALA A 81 4.27 -7.65 -3.82
N GLU A 82 4.43 -7.12 -2.59
CA GLU A 82 3.59 -6.02 -2.09
C GLU A 82 3.77 -4.70 -2.86
N GLY A 83 5.02 -4.31 -3.14
CA GLY A 83 5.33 -3.12 -3.94
C GLY A 83 4.83 -3.24 -5.38
N TYR A 84 4.95 -4.43 -5.97
CA TYR A 84 4.38 -4.76 -7.28
C TYR A 84 2.84 -4.63 -7.27
N ALA A 85 2.19 -5.19 -6.25
CA ALA A 85 0.74 -5.13 -6.12
C ALA A 85 0.24 -3.70 -5.91
N SER A 86 0.88 -2.95 -5.01
CA SER A 86 0.44 -1.61 -4.65
C SER A 86 0.71 -0.56 -5.72
N SER A 87 1.71 -0.75 -6.59
CA SER A 87 1.98 0.16 -7.72
C SER A 87 1.18 -0.15 -8.99
N SER A 88 0.74 -1.39 -9.19
CA SER A 88 0.00 -1.79 -10.40
C SER A 88 -1.49 -2.04 -10.20
N GLY A 89 -1.93 -2.29 -8.96
CA GLY A 89 -3.28 -2.77 -8.67
C GLY A 89 -3.52 -4.24 -9.07
N ARG A 90 -2.48 -4.98 -9.44
CA ARG A 90 -2.51 -6.43 -9.68
C ARG A 90 -2.21 -7.20 -8.39
N VAL A 91 -2.44 -8.51 -8.38
CA VAL A 91 -2.03 -9.38 -7.26
C VAL A 91 -0.52 -9.58 -7.31
N GLY A 92 0.17 -9.37 -6.19
CA GLY A 92 1.58 -9.71 -6.03
C GLY A 92 1.74 -11.18 -5.69
N VAL A 93 2.76 -11.85 -6.24
CA VAL A 93 2.99 -13.28 -6.00
C VAL A 93 4.40 -13.49 -5.46
N CYS A 94 4.49 -14.11 -4.27
CA CYS A 94 5.75 -14.54 -3.69
C CYS A 94 5.82 -16.06 -3.52
N ILE A 95 7.00 -16.65 -3.73
CA ILE A 95 7.23 -18.09 -3.68
C ILE A 95 8.37 -18.41 -2.72
N ALA A 96 8.13 -19.31 -1.77
CA ALA A 96 9.15 -19.79 -0.84
C ALA A 96 9.11 -21.32 -0.69
N THR A 97 10.19 -21.88 -0.14
CA THR A 97 10.22 -23.28 0.27
C THR A 97 9.56 -23.49 1.64
N SER A 98 9.59 -24.72 2.17
CA SER A 98 9.01 -25.05 3.48
C SER A 98 9.83 -24.49 4.65
N GLY A 99 9.34 -24.68 5.86
CA GLY A 99 10.08 -24.41 7.09
C GLY A 99 10.59 -22.96 7.14
N PRO A 100 11.92 -22.74 7.16
CA PRO A 100 12.48 -21.39 7.29
C PRO A 100 12.07 -20.45 6.15
N GLY A 101 11.95 -20.95 4.91
CA GLY A 101 11.57 -20.11 3.77
C GLY A 101 10.16 -19.57 3.92
N ALA A 102 9.23 -20.43 4.33
CA ALA A 102 7.85 -20.07 4.62
C ALA A 102 7.77 -19.09 5.81
N THR A 103 8.50 -19.34 6.91
CA THR A 103 8.48 -18.43 8.07
C THR A 103 9.12 -17.07 7.80
N ASN A 104 10.07 -16.98 6.86
CA ASN A 104 10.64 -15.71 6.43
C ASN A 104 9.65 -14.81 5.66
N LEU A 105 8.51 -15.33 5.22
CA LEU A 105 7.42 -14.54 4.63
C LEU A 105 6.46 -13.93 5.66
N VAL A 106 6.50 -14.37 6.92
CA VAL A 106 5.50 -14.01 7.95
C VAL A 106 5.35 -12.50 8.11
N THR A 107 6.46 -11.76 8.16
CA THR A 107 6.43 -10.29 8.29
C THR A 107 5.72 -9.63 7.10
N ALA A 108 6.04 -10.03 5.87
CA ALA A 108 5.42 -9.48 4.66
C ALA A 108 3.95 -9.88 4.51
N ILE A 109 3.58 -11.09 4.95
CA ILE A 109 2.18 -11.53 5.01
C ILE A 109 1.41 -10.63 6.00
N MET A 110 1.96 -10.40 7.20
CA MET A 110 1.35 -9.51 8.18
C MET A 110 1.22 -8.07 7.67
N ASP A 111 2.26 -7.57 6.99
CA ASP A 111 2.26 -6.24 6.35
C ASP A 111 1.11 -6.09 5.35
N ALA A 112 1.05 -7.01 4.39
CA ALA A 112 0.02 -7.06 3.36
C ALA A 112 -1.38 -7.16 3.96
N HIS A 113 -1.54 -7.90 5.07
CA HIS A 113 -2.82 -8.04 5.76
C HIS A 113 -3.29 -6.72 6.36
N MET A 114 -2.42 -6.04 7.11
CA MET A 114 -2.75 -4.78 7.76
C MET A 114 -3.06 -3.66 6.74
N ASP A 115 -2.36 -3.67 5.59
CA ASP A 115 -2.49 -2.65 4.55
C ASP A 115 -3.39 -3.05 3.37
N SER A 116 -4.08 -4.19 3.51
CA SER A 116 -5.05 -4.70 2.53
C SER A 116 -4.45 -4.79 1.12
N VAL A 117 -3.24 -5.35 1.03
CA VAL A 117 -2.49 -5.56 -0.22
C VAL A 117 -2.85 -6.94 -0.79
N PRO A 118 -3.32 -7.04 -2.05
CA PRO A 118 -3.61 -8.32 -2.66
C PRO A 118 -2.31 -9.10 -2.94
N LEU A 119 -2.07 -10.13 -2.14
CA LEU A 119 -0.85 -10.94 -2.17
C LEU A 119 -1.22 -12.43 -2.22
N LEU A 120 -0.53 -13.20 -3.05
CA LEU A 120 -0.58 -14.65 -3.06
C LEU A 120 0.80 -15.18 -2.63
N ALA A 121 0.86 -15.80 -1.45
CA ALA A 121 2.07 -16.45 -0.93
C ALA A 121 1.99 -17.95 -1.21
N ILE A 122 2.88 -18.46 -2.06
CA ILE A 122 2.94 -19.89 -2.39
C ILE A 122 4.14 -20.50 -1.67
N THR A 123 3.89 -21.49 -0.83
CA THR A 123 4.94 -22.20 -0.07
C THR A 123 4.99 -23.66 -0.46
N GLY A 124 6.19 -24.19 -0.60
CA GLY A 124 6.38 -25.64 -0.63
C GLY A 124 6.24 -26.21 0.78
N GLN A 125 5.78 -27.44 0.89
CA GLN A 125 5.69 -28.18 2.16
C GLN A 125 6.33 -29.56 2.03
N VAL A 126 6.68 -30.17 3.17
CA VAL A 126 7.10 -31.57 3.24
C VAL A 126 6.06 -32.50 2.60
N PHE A 127 6.44 -33.77 2.38
CA PHE A 127 5.50 -34.79 1.93
C PHE A 127 4.31 -34.89 2.88
N SER A 128 3.09 -35.05 2.36
CA SER A 128 1.88 -35.11 3.17
C SER A 128 1.93 -36.20 4.25
N THR A 129 2.65 -37.30 4.00
CA THR A 129 2.88 -38.42 4.93
C THR A 129 3.82 -38.11 6.08
N LEU A 130 4.61 -37.03 5.99
CA LEU A 130 5.56 -36.60 7.01
C LEU A 130 5.03 -35.43 7.84
N MET A 131 3.86 -34.88 7.49
CA MET A 131 3.28 -33.77 8.24
C MET A 131 2.93 -34.18 9.68
N GLY A 132 3.24 -33.32 10.64
CA GLY A 132 3.06 -33.50 12.07
C GLY A 132 4.12 -34.38 12.74
N THR A 133 5.28 -34.58 12.11
CA THR A 133 6.33 -35.49 12.62
C THR A 133 7.64 -34.80 12.99
N ASP A 134 7.66 -33.46 12.99
CA ASP A 134 8.88 -32.65 13.11
C ASP A 134 9.89 -33.00 12.00
N ALA A 135 9.39 -33.15 10.78
CA ALA A 135 10.20 -33.52 9.63
C ALA A 135 11.21 -32.41 9.27
N PHE A 136 12.24 -32.77 8.51
CA PHE A 136 13.25 -31.80 8.06
C PHE A 136 12.62 -30.65 7.28
N GLN A 137 12.85 -29.42 7.74
CA GLN A 137 12.25 -28.19 7.20
C GLN A 137 10.71 -28.19 7.20
N GLU A 138 10.08 -28.87 8.14
CA GLU A 138 8.65 -28.72 8.40
C GLU A 138 8.37 -27.46 9.23
N ALA A 139 7.31 -26.73 8.89
CA ALA A 139 6.67 -25.74 9.76
C ALA A 139 5.17 -25.75 9.51
N ASP A 140 4.38 -25.60 10.58
CA ASP A 140 2.94 -25.35 10.48
C ASP A 140 2.69 -23.89 10.03
N ILE A 141 3.04 -23.60 8.78
CA ILE A 141 2.93 -22.24 8.26
C ILE A 141 1.48 -21.77 8.22
N VAL A 142 0.53 -22.67 7.94
CA VAL A 142 -0.90 -22.37 7.97
C VAL A 142 -1.34 -21.91 9.35
N GLY A 143 -0.93 -22.61 10.42
CA GLY A 143 -1.17 -22.20 11.80
C GLY A 143 -0.49 -20.87 12.16
N ILE A 144 0.78 -20.70 11.77
CA ILE A 144 1.57 -19.48 12.02
C ILE A 144 0.92 -18.25 11.38
N THR A 145 0.42 -18.37 10.14
CA THR A 145 -0.12 -17.24 9.36
C THR A 145 -1.64 -17.09 9.45
N MET A 146 -2.34 -17.97 10.17
CA MET A 146 -3.79 -17.93 10.31
C MET A 146 -4.35 -16.56 10.73
N PRO A 147 -3.80 -15.83 11.73
CA PRO A 147 -4.36 -14.54 12.16
C PRO A 147 -3.98 -13.37 11.25
N ILE A 148 -3.07 -13.59 10.30
CA ILE A 148 -2.48 -12.54 9.46
C ILE A 148 -2.66 -12.84 7.97
N THR A 149 -3.57 -13.75 7.62
CA THR A 149 -4.00 -14.00 6.23
C THR A 149 -5.49 -13.79 6.11
N LYS A 150 -5.97 -13.40 4.92
CA LYS A 150 -7.40 -13.47 4.63
C LYS A 150 -7.89 -14.91 4.61
N HIS A 151 -7.05 -15.80 4.09
CA HIS A 151 -7.29 -17.23 4.07
C HIS A 151 -5.97 -17.98 3.85
N SER A 152 -5.96 -19.26 4.17
CA SER A 152 -4.84 -20.16 3.89
C SER A 152 -5.37 -21.49 3.38
N PHE A 153 -4.67 -22.10 2.42
CA PHE A 153 -4.97 -23.42 1.90
C PHE A 153 -3.78 -24.36 2.10
N LEU A 154 -4.07 -25.63 2.37
CA LEU A 154 -3.09 -26.72 2.35
C LEU A 154 -3.47 -27.72 1.25
N VAL A 155 -2.62 -27.85 0.23
CA VAL A 155 -2.84 -28.70 -0.93
C VAL A 155 -2.05 -29.99 -0.78
N ARG A 156 -2.77 -31.12 -0.73
CA ARG A 156 -2.22 -32.48 -0.54
C ARG A 156 -2.31 -33.37 -1.77
N ARG A 157 -2.99 -32.92 -2.83
CA ARG A 157 -3.21 -33.70 -4.04
C ARG A 157 -3.07 -32.83 -5.28
N ALA A 158 -2.59 -33.42 -6.37
CA ALA A 158 -2.32 -32.71 -7.61
C ALA A 158 -3.61 -32.16 -8.26
N GLU A 159 -4.73 -32.89 -8.17
CA GLU A 159 -6.01 -32.49 -8.75
C GLU A 159 -6.62 -31.22 -8.12
N ASP A 160 -6.20 -30.85 -6.90
CA ASP A 160 -6.75 -29.70 -6.18
C ASP A 160 -6.02 -28.38 -6.51
N VAL A 161 -4.81 -28.46 -7.07
CA VAL A 161 -3.88 -27.31 -7.25
C VAL A 161 -4.53 -26.15 -8.02
N ALA A 162 -5.08 -26.42 -9.20
CA ALA A 162 -5.60 -25.38 -10.09
C ALA A 162 -6.80 -24.65 -9.47
N SER A 163 -7.75 -25.40 -8.89
CA SER A 163 -8.90 -24.82 -8.19
C SER A 163 -8.50 -24.02 -6.96
N THR A 164 -7.53 -24.50 -6.18
CA THR A 164 -7.09 -23.81 -4.97
C THR A 164 -6.39 -22.50 -5.30
N ILE A 165 -5.49 -22.47 -6.29
CA ILE A 165 -4.80 -21.24 -6.67
C ILE A 165 -5.79 -20.22 -7.25
N ALA A 166 -6.73 -20.66 -8.10
CA ALA A 166 -7.77 -19.77 -8.63
C ALA A 166 -8.67 -19.20 -7.52
N ALA A 167 -9.05 -20.03 -6.54
CA ALA A 167 -9.80 -19.60 -5.37
C ALA A 167 -9.00 -18.61 -4.50
N ALA A 168 -7.71 -18.90 -4.26
CA ALA A 168 -6.81 -18.05 -3.50
C ALA A 168 -6.62 -16.68 -4.16
N TYR A 169 -6.44 -16.65 -5.47
CA TYR A 169 -6.35 -15.40 -6.25
C TYR A 169 -7.64 -14.58 -6.16
N LEU A 170 -8.81 -15.23 -6.26
CA LEU A 170 -10.11 -14.57 -6.11
C LEU A 170 -10.28 -13.97 -4.71
N ILE A 171 -9.95 -14.72 -3.66
CA ILE A 171 -10.01 -14.22 -2.28
C ILE A 171 -9.02 -13.06 -2.10
N ALA A 172 -7.77 -13.18 -2.56
CA ALA A 172 -6.76 -12.14 -2.37
C ALA A 172 -7.18 -10.79 -2.99
N SER A 173 -7.89 -10.84 -4.12
CA SER A 173 -8.21 -9.66 -4.93
C SER A 173 -9.60 -9.04 -4.72
N THR A 174 -10.54 -9.74 -4.06
CA THR A 174 -11.93 -9.28 -3.92
C THR A 174 -12.35 -8.94 -2.48
N GLY A 175 -13.43 -8.18 -2.32
CA GLY A 175 -13.80 -7.56 -1.05
C GLY A 175 -12.72 -6.56 -0.60
N ARG A 176 -12.39 -6.54 0.69
CA ARG A 176 -11.17 -5.90 1.17
C ARG A 176 -9.96 -6.77 0.76
N PRO A 177 -9.06 -6.33 -0.13
CA PRO A 177 -7.95 -7.17 -0.58
C PRO A 177 -7.00 -7.55 0.55
N GLY A 178 -6.19 -8.59 0.36
CA GLY A 178 -5.24 -9.04 1.37
C GLY A 178 -4.52 -10.33 1.00
N PRO A 179 -3.60 -10.80 1.86
CA PRO A 179 -2.76 -11.95 1.57
C PRO A 179 -3.52 -13.27 1.72
N VAL A 180 -3.28 -14.19 0.79
CA VAL A 180 -3.71 -15.58 0.87
C VAL A 180 -2.49 -16.49 0.73
N LEU A 181 -2.37 -17.46 1.63
CA LEU A 181 -1.30 -18.45 1.58
C LEU A 181 -1.80 -19.75 0.95
N VAL A 182 -0.99 -20.34 0.07
CA VAL A 182 -1.24 -21.66 -0.53
C VAL A 182 -0.02 -22.54 -0.27
N ASP A 183 -0.14 -23.42 0.71
CA ASP A 183 0.89 -24.38 1.11
C ASP A 183 0.74 -25.68 0.33
N ILE A 184 1.75 -26.08 -0.44
CA ILE A 184 1.65 -27.20 -1.38
C ILE A 184 2.66 -28.29 -1.01
N THR A 185 2.15 -29.43 -0.54
CA THR A 185 2.97 -30.60 -0.21
C THR A 185 3.78 -31.10 -1.41
N LYS A 186 4.98 -31.63 -1.15
CA LYS A 186 5.89 -32.06 -2.21
C LYS A 186 5.31 -33.17 -3.10
N ASP A 187 4.56 -34.11 -2.54
CA ASP A 187 3.82 -35.13 -3.28
C ASP A 187 2.67 -34.55 -4.10
N ALA A 188 1.98 -33.51 -3.64
CA ALA A 188 0.98 -32.82 -4.47
C ALA A 188 1.62 -32.16 -5.70
N GLN A 189 2.82 -31.60 -5.56
CA GLN A 189 3.55 -31.01 -6.69
C GLN A 189 4.01 -32.08 -7.69
N GLN A 190 4.45 -33.24 -7.19
CA GLN A 190 4.99 -34.34 -8.02
C GLN A 190 3.92 -35.24 -8.64
N GLY A 191 2.75 -35.38 -7.99
CA GLY A 191 1.64 -36.16 -8.52
C GLY A 191 1.08 -35.54 -9.81
N SER A 192 0.44 -36.36 -10.64
CA SER A 192 -0.17 -35.92 -11.90
C SER A 192 -1.69 -36.10 -11.87
N ALA A 193 -2.40 -35.14 -12.46
CA ALA A 193 -3.85 -35.16 -12.58
C ALA A 193 -4.31 -34.48 -13.88
N PRO A 194 -5.53 -34.77 -14.38
CA PRO A 194 -6.13 -34.02 -15.47
C PRO A 194 -6.26 -32.53 -15.11
N PHE A 195 -5.71 -31.64 -15.94
CA PHE A 195 -5.79 -30.20 -15.78
C PHE A 195 -7.11 -29.67 -16.37
N ILE A 196 -7.98 -29.14 -15.51
CA ILE A 196 -9.31 -28.65 -15.89
C ILE A 196 -9.35 -27.13 -15.75
N TRP A 197 -9.67 -26.44 -16.85
CA TRP A 197 -9.82 -24.98 -16.88
C TRP A 197 -11.06 -24.54 -17.67
N PRO A 198 -11.85 -23.57 -17.19
CA PRO A 198 -11.77 -22.94 -15.87
C PRO A 198 -12.10 -23.93 -14.74
N PRO A 199 -11.42 -23.84 -13.58
CA PRO A 199 -11.66 -24.76 -12.48
C PRO A 199 -12.99 -24.44 -11.80
N LYS A 200 -13.58 -25.45 -11.16
CA LYS A 200 -14.72 -25.23 -10.26
C LYS A 200 -14.20 -24.58 -8.97
N ILE A 201 -14.56 -23.33 -8.72
CA ILE A 201 -14.21 -22.61 -7.49
C ILE A 201 -15.36 -22.78 -6.48
N GLU A 202 -15.10 -23.47 -5.38
CA GLU A 202 -16.07 -23.65 -4.29
C GLU A 202 -15.66 -22.81 -3.08
N LEU A 203 -16.31 -21.66 -2.91
CA LEU A 203 -16.13 -20.79 -1.74
C LEU A 203 -17.47 -20.56 -1.02
N PRO A 204 -17.99 -21.57 -0.29
CA PRO A 204 -19.25 -21.42 0.45
C PRO A 204 -19.16 -20.26 1.45
N GLY A 205 -20.15 -19.36 1.43
CA GLY A 205 -20.22 -18.22 2.36
C GLY A 205 -19.39 -17.00 1.96
N TYR A 206 -18.41 -17.13 1.07
CA TYR A 206 -17.64 -15.97 0.58
C TYR A 206 -18.40 -15.27 -0.56
N ARG A 207 -19.08 -14.17 -0.21
CA ARG A 207 -19.86 -13.35 -1.14
C ARG A 207 -19.58 -11.86 -0.87
N PRO A 208 -18.52 -11.28 -1.45
CA PRO A 208 -18.22 -9.86 -1.28
C PRO A 208 -19.41 -8.99 -1.70
N VAL A 209 -19.83 -8.09 -0.80
CA VAL A 209 -20.92 -7.14 -1.08
C VAL A 209 -20.29 -5.91 -1.73
N THR A 210 -20.58 -5.68 -3.01
CA THR A 210 -20.02 -4.54 -3.75
C THR A 210 -21.00 -3.40 -3.94
N LYS A 211 -22.31 -3.66 -3.96
CA LYS A 211 -23.34 -2.63 -4.14
C LYS A 211 -24.00 -2.23 -2.83
N ALA A 212 -24.06 -0.93 -2.61
CA ALA A 212 -24.72 -0.33 -1.45
C ALA A 212 -26.25 -0.29 -1.59
N HIS A 213 -26.92 -0.15 -0.44
CA HIS A 213 -28.37 -0.02 -0.39
C HIS A 213 -28.80 1.43 -0.65
N GLY A 214 -29.63 1.68 -1.67
CA GLY A 214 -29.98 3.04 -2.11
C GLY A 214 -30.55 3.98 -1.03
N LYS A 215 -31.29 3.47 -0.05
CA LYS A 215 -31.75 4.28 1.11
C LYS A 215 -30.61 4.88 1.93
N GLN A 216 -29.49 4.15 2.10
CA GLN A 216 -28.33 4.64 2.84
C GLN A 216 -27.57 5.69 2.02
N ILE A 217 -27.47 5.49 0.70
CA ILE A 217 -26.92 6.49 -0.23
C ILE A 217 -27.71 7.81 -0.14
N HIS A 218 -29.03 7.75 -0.21
CA HIS A 218 -29.88 8.93 -0.11
C HIS A 218 -29.76 9.63 1.25
N ALA A 219 -29.70 8.87 2.35
CA ALA A 219 -29.48 9.42 3.68
C ALA A 219 -28.11 10.12 3.80
N ALA A 220 -27.04 9.54 3.25
CA ALA A 220 -25.73 10.16 3.21
C ALA A 220 -25.71 11.45 2.37
N ALA A 221 -26.36 11.44 1.20
CA ALA A 221 -26.51 12.61 0.35
C ALA A 221 -27.28 13.74 1.07
N GLN A 222 -28.35 13.41 1.78
CA GLN A 222 -29.12 14.37 2.58
C GLN A 222 -28.27 15.01 3.68
N LEU A 223 -27.46 14.22 4.40
CA LEU A 223 -26.53 14.76 5.41
C LEU A 223 -25.50 15.71 4.80
N LEU A 224 -24.96 15.39 3.62
CA LEU A 224 -24.04 16.27 2.89
C LEU A 224 -24.70 17.61 2.52
N VAL A 225 -25.98 17.61 2.16
CA VAL A 225 -26.73 18.85 1.83
C VAL A 225 -27.00 19.70 3.07
N GLU A 226 -27.30 19.07 4.21
CA GLU A 226 -27.62 19.75 5.47
C GLU A 226 -26.39 20.30 6.21
N SER A 227 -25.22 19.67 6.00
CA SER A 227 -23.97 19.99 6.69
C SER A 227 -23.41 21.37 6.32
N LYS A 228 -22.79 22.02 7.32
CA LYS A 228 -22.07 23.29 7.17
C LYS A 228 -20.56 23.12 7.24
N LYS A 229 -20.07 22.04 7.86
CA LYS A 229 -18.65 21.71 7.99
C LYS A 229 -18.37 20.26 7.55
N PRO A 230 -18.72 19.86 6.30
CA PRO A 230 -18.48 18.51 5.84
C PRO A 230 -17.00 18.28 5.56
N VAL A 231 -16.53 17.05 5.77
CA VAL A 231 -15.18 16.61 5.35
C VAL A 231 -15.24 15.24 4.71
N LEU A 232 -14.62 15.09 3.54
CA LEU A 232 -14.38 13.79 2.91
C LEU A 232 -13.10 13.18 3.50
N TYR A 233 -13.26 12.14 4.31
CA TYR A 233 -12.17 11.40 4.95
C TYR A 233 -11.80 10.18 4.10
N VAL A 234 -10.74 10.30 3.30
CA VAL A 234 -10.38 9.33 2.26
C VAL A 234 -9.30 8.37 2.75
N GLY A 235 -9.59 7.07 2.69
CA GLY A 235 -8.67 6.00 3.06
C GLY A 235 -8.17 5.16 1.87
N GLY A 236 -7.34 4.16 2.17
CA GLY A 236 -6.73 3.29 1.15
C GLY A 236 -7.74 2.51 0.32
N GLY A 237 -8.98 2.34 0.79
CA GLY A 237 -10.05 1.70 0.03
C GLY A 237 -10.38 2.41 -1.29
N VAL A 238 -10.21 3.75 -1.37
CA VAL A 238 -10.37 4.49 -2.62
C VAL A 238 -9.28 4.15 -3.64
N ILE A 239 -8.04 3.92 -3.18
CA ILE A 239 -6.96 3.44 -4.04
C ILE A 239 -7.26 2.01 -4.53
N ARG A 240 -7.64 1.11 -3.63
CA ARG A 240 -7.90 -0.31 -3.97
C ARG A 240 -9.10 -0.50 -4.91
N SER A 241 -10.14 0.31 -4.75
CA SER A 241 -11.30 0.34 -5.66
C SER A 241 -11.05 1.08 -6.98
N ARG A 242 -9.91 1.79 -7.08
CA ARG A 242 -9.55 2.65 -8.23
C ARG A 242 -10.56 3.79 -8.44
N ALA A 243 -11.05 4.37 -7.35
CA ALA A 243 -12.11 5.37 -7.33
C ALA A 243 -11.63 6.84 -7.35
N HIS A 244 -10.35 7.10 -7.65
CA HIS A 244 -9.76 8.45 -7.62
C HIS A 244 -10.48 9.48 -8.53
N LYS A 245 -10.97 9.06 -9.70
CA LYS A 245 -11.71 9.96 -10.63
C LYS A 245 -13.11 10.28 -10.11
N GLU A 246 -13.77 9.26 -9.56
CA GLU A 246 -15.09 9.37 -8.97
C GLU A 246 -15.03 10.24 -7.70
N LEU A 247 -13.97 10.08 -6.88
CA LEU A 247 -13.69 10.95 -5.73
C LEU A 247 -13.52 12.41 -6.16
N LEU A 248 -12.77 12.66 -7.24
CA LEU A 248 -12.61 14.01 -7.77
C LEU A 248 -13.95 14.64 -8.13
N ALA A 249 -14.80 13.91 -8.85
CA ALA A 249 -16.13 14.37 -9.22
C ALA A 249 -17.04 14.64 -8.01
N LEU A 250 -16.97 13.79 -6.97
CA LEU A 250 -17.72 13.99 -5.71
C LEU A 250 -17.23 15.23 -4.97
N ALA A 251 -15.92 15.40 -4.84
CA ALA A 251 -15.34 16.55 -4.15
C ALA A 251 -15.73 17.85 -4.86
N GLU A 252 -15.57 17.93 -6.19
CA GLU A 252 -15.89 19.15 -6.95
C GLU A 252 -17.38 19.51 -6.88
N VAL A 253 -18.28 18.52 -6.92
CA VAL A 253 -19.72 18.82 -6.86
C VAL A 253 -20.18 19.21 -5.46
N THR A 254 -19.61 18.61 -4.42
CA THR A 254 -19.99 18.92 -3.02
C THR A 254 -19.30 20.18 -2.50
N GLY A 255 -18.16 20.56 -3.09
CA GLY A 255 -17.30 21.62 -2.58
C GLY A 255 -16.62 21.28 -1.24
N ALA A 256 -16.79 20.06 -0.73
CA ALA A 256 -16.28 19.66 0.58
C ALA A 256 -14.74 19.51 0.59
N PRO A 257 -14.05 19.87 1.67
CA PRO A 257 -12.63 19.56 1.83
C PRO A 257 -12.36 18.06 1.83
N VAL A 258 -11.19 17.70 1.29
CA VAL A 258 -10.69 16.33 1.20
C VAL A 258 -9.46 16.18 2.06
N VAL A 259 -9.49 15.23 2.98
CA VAL A 259 -8.30 14.76 3.70
C VAL A 259 -8.00 13.33 3.27
N THR A 260 -6.72 13.01 3.10
CA THR A 260 -6.27 11.68 2.67
C THR A 260 -5.42 11.06 3.76
N THR A 261 -5.73 9.85 4.23
CA THR A 261 -4.84 9.14 5.15
C THR A 261 -3.46 8.89 4.53
N LEU A 262 -2.51 8.44 5.35
CA LEU A 262 -1.22 7.95 4.87
C LEU A 262 -1.38 6.87 3.78
N MET A 263 -2.38 6.00 3.90
CA MET A 263 -2.67 4.94 2.92
C MET A 263 -3.34 5.45 1.63
N ALA A 264 -3.74 6.72 1.60
CA ALA A 264 -4.49 7.32 0.50
C ALA A 264 -3.77 8.49 -0.16
N ARG A 265 -2.47 8.70 0.11
CA ARG A 265 -1.68 9.72 -0.58
C ARG A 265 -1.77 9.51 -2.10
N GLY A 266 -2.07 10.57 -2.83
CA GLY A 266 -2.31 10.53 -4.27
C GLY A 266 -3.70 10.03 -4.72
N ALA A 267 -4.59 9.61 -3.80
CA ALA A 267 -5.98 9.29 -4.16
C ALA A 267 -6.75 10.52 -4.67
N PHE A 268 -6.32 11.70 -4.21
CA PHE A 268 -6.78 13.01 -4.65
C PHE A 268 -5.52 13.87 -4.87
N PRO A 269 -5.47 14.72 -5.92
CA PRO A 269 -4.25 15.46 -6.24
C PRO A 269 -3.87 16.46 -5.15
N ASP A 270 -2.62 16.42 -4.68
CA ASP A 270 -2.11 17.34 -3.64
C ASP A 270 -2.15 18.81 -4.08
N SER A 271 -2.10 19.07 -5.39
CA SER A 271 -2.22 20.41 -5.98
C SER A 271 -3.64 20.99 -5.92
N HIS A 272 -4.65 20.16 -5.67
CA HIS A 272 -6.04 20.58 -5.74
C HIS A 272 -6.45 21.41 -4.51
N LYS A 273 -7.12 22.56 -4.73
CA LYS A 273 -7.51 23.50 -3.65
C LYS A 273 -8.33 22.88 -2.51
N GLN A 274 -9.10 21.83 -2.81
CA GLN A 274 -9.92 21.14 -1.81
C GLN A 274 -9.11 20.18 -0.93
N HIS A 275 -7.85 19.90 -1.26
CA HIS A 275 -7.02 18.98 -0.50
C HIS A 275 -6.37 19.65 0.70
N LEU A 276 -6.62 19.13 1.90
CA LEU A 276 -6.05 19.68 3.14
C LEU A 276 -4.76 18.96 3.58
N GLY A 277 -4.40 17.86 2.92
CA GLY A 277 -3.26 17.02 3.30
C GLY A 277 -3.64 15.78 4.09
N MET A 278 -2.65 15.29 4.84
CA MET A 278 -2.78 14.11 5.69
C MET A 278 -3.27 14.50 7.09
N PRO A 279 -4.24 13.79 7.69
CA PRO A 279 -4.63 14.00 9.09
C PRO A 279 -3.83 13.12 10.05
N GLY A 280 -4.08 13.25 11.35
CA GLY A 280 -3.54 12.36 12.39
C GLY A 280 -2.25 12.86 13.04
N MET A 281 -1.52 11.94 13.65
CA MET A 281 -0.36 12.19 14.49
C MET A 281 0.65 13.13 13.85
N HIS A 282 1.00 12.94 12.58
CA HIS A 282 1.93 13.82 11.85
C HIS A 282 1.25 14.52 10.66
N GLY A 283 -0.06 14.75 10.79
CA GLY A 283 -0.86 15.40 9.79
C GLY A 283 -0.62 16.91 9.72
N THR A 284 -1.10 17.53 8.64
CA THR A 284 -1.17 18.99 8.55
C THR A 284 -2.21 19.51 9.54
N VAL A 285 -1.94 20.65 10.18
CA VAL A 285 -2.88 21.32 11.09
C VAL A 285 -4.28 21.49 10.45
N PRO A 286 -4.43 21.99 9.21
CA PRO A 286 -5.74 22.11 8.58
C PRO A 286 -6.47 20.76 8.40
N ALA A 287 -5.78 19.67 8.06
CA ALA A 287 -6.42 18.35 7.93
C ALA A 287 -6.86 17.78 9.29
N VAL A 288 -6.03 17.96 10.32
CA VAL A 288 -6.33 17.51 11.69
C VAL A 288 -7.54 18.25 12.25
N LEU A 289 -7.54 19.58 12.16
CA LEU A 289 -8.63 20.41 12.69
C LEU A 289 -9.89 20.36 11.83
N ALA A 290 -9.78 20.17 10.52
CA ALA A 290 -10.96 19.92 9.69
C ALA A 290 -11.75 18.71 10.18
N LEU A 291 -11.08 17.59 10.47
CA LEU A 291 -11.76 16.41 11.03
C LEU A 291 -12.29 16.66 12.44
N GLN A 292 -11.53 17.35 13.28
CA GLN A 292 -11.92 17.57 14.67
C GLN A 292 -13.14 18.49 14.82
N GLU A 293 -13.23 19.52 13.97
CA GLU A 293 -14.26 20.56 14.02
C GLU A 293 -15.44 20.32 13.03
N ALA A 294 -15.40 19.21 12.28
CA ALA A 294 -16.46 18.84 11.35
C ALA A 294 -17.81 18.60 12.05
N ASP A 295 -18.90 18.93 11.36
CA ASP A 295 -20.26 18.49 11.72
C ASP A 295 -20.70 17.23 10.96
N LEU A 296 -19.96 16.87 9.91
CA LEU A 296 -20.14 15.66 9.13
C LEU A 296 -18.79 15.14 8.61
N ILE A 297 -18.51 13.87 8.89
CA ILE A 297 -17.40 13.14 8.28
C ILE A 297 -17.96 12.06 7.36
N VAL A 298 -17.59 12.12 6.08
CA VAL A 298 -17.86 11.07 5.10
C VAL A 298 -16.58 10.25 4.91
N ALA A 299 -16.49 9.14 5.64
CA ALA A 299 -15.37 8.21 5.56
C ALA A 299 -15.52 7.31 4.34
N LEU A 300 -14.58 7.41 3.40
CA LEU A 300 -14.55 6.67 2.14
C LEU A 300 -13.38 5.66 2.16
N GLY A 301 -13.67 4.40 2.47
CA GLY A 301 -12.69 3.32 2.48
C GLY A 301 -11.58 3.53 3.52
N ALA A 302 -11.95 4.02 4.71
CA ALA A 302 -11.04 4.32 5.82
C ALA A 302 -11.47 3.58 7.11
N ARG A 303 -10.49 3.20 7.93
CA ARG A 303 -10.67 2.32 9.11
C ARG A 303 -10.59 3.00 10.48
N PHE A 304 -10.57 4.34 10.53
CA PHE A 304 -10.47 5.13 11.77
C PHE A 304 -9.34 4.68 12.71
N ASP A 305 -8.15 4.49 12.14
CA ASP A 305 -6.95 4.05 12.86
C ASP A 305 -6.52 5.02 13.97
N ASP A 306 -5.87 4.50 15.02
CA ASP A 306 -5.44 5.28 16.19
C ASP A 306 -4.43 6.38 15.85
N ARG A 307 -3.65 6.21 14.77
CA ARG A 307 -2.74 7.23 14.26
C ARG A 307 -3.48 8.44 13.67
N VAL A 308 -4.76 8.30 13.33
CA VAL A 308 -5.61 9.39 12.84
C VAL A 308 -6.51 9.94 13.94
N THR A 309 -7.16 9.06 14.70
CA THR A 309 -8.18 9.46 15.69
C THR A 309 -7.59 9.95 17.00
N GLY A 310 -6.32 9.63 17.30
CA GLY A 310 -5.74 9.91 18.61
C GLY A 310 -6.55 9.23 19.71
N LYS A 311 -7.05 9.99 20.68
CA LYS A 311 -8.01 9.46 21.65
C LYS A 311 -9.43 9.45 21.06
N THR A 312 -9.88 8.29 20.56
CA THR A 312 -11.18 8.09 19.89
C THR A 312 -12.39 8.70 20.60
N ALA A 313 -12.45 8.67 21.94
CA ALA A 313 -13.57 9.25 22.69
C ALA A 313 -13.69 10.79 22.55
N LEU A 314 -12.60 11.45 22.16
CA LEU A 314 -12.51 12.90 21.94
C LEU A 314 -12.45 13.26 20.45
N PHE A 315 -12.42 12.27 19.55
CA PHE A 315 -12.32 12.50 18.12
C PHE A 315 -13.67 12.91 17.55
N ALA A 316 -13.70 14.08 16.89
CA ALA A 316 -14.85 14.58 16.11
C ALA A 316 -16.20 14.37 16.82
N GLN A 317 -16.31 14.88 18.06
CA GLN A 317 -17.45 14.58 18.94
C GLN A 317 -18.78 15.13 18.41
N ASN A 318 -18.70 16.23 17.65
CA ASN A 318 -19.86 16.93 17.08
C ASN A 318 -20.24 16.43 15.68
N ALA A 319 -19.42 15.56 15.08
CA ALA A 319 -19.63 15.08 13.72
C ALA A 319 -20.63 13.92 13.67
N LYS A 320 -21.60 14.01 12.75
CA LYS A 320 -22.27 12.82 12.21
C LYS A 320 -21.30 12.05 11.32
N ILE A 321 -21.42 10.73 11.29
CA ILE A 321 -20.49 9.84 10.59
C ILE A 321 -21.23 9.05 9.51
N VAL A 322 -20.87 9.29 8.25
CA VAL A 322 -21.16 8.39 7.14
C VAL A 322 -19.93 7.50 6.95
N HIS A 323 -20.09 6.18 7.05
CA HIS A 323 -18.97 5.24 6.93
C HIS A 323 -19.20 4.30 5.76
N VAL A 324 -18.41 4.48 4.70
CA VAL A 324 -18.37 3.61 3.52
C VAL A 324 -17.18 2.68 3.62
N ASP A 325 -17.43 1.38 3.71
CA ASP A 325 -16.40 0.35 3.63
C ASP A 325 -16.93 -0.90 2.92
N VAL A 326 -16.04 -1.62 2.24
CA VAL A 326 -16.38 -2.90 1.60
C VAL A 326 -16.40 -4.04 2.62
N ASP A 327 -15.68 -3.86 3.75
CA ASP A 327 -15.62 -4.80 4.84
C ASP A 327 -16.65 -4.44 5.93
N PRO A 328 -17.74 -5.22 6.07
CA PRO A 328 -18.73 -4.96 7.10
C PRO A 328 -18.16 -5.02 8.52
N ALA A 329 -17.02 -5.68 8.75
CA ALA A 329 -16.38 -5.75 10.06
C ALA A 329 -15.67 -4.43 10.46
N GLU A 330 -15.40 -3.53 9.52
CA GLU A 330 -14.81 -2.21 9.81
C GLU A 330 -15.86 -1.17 10.20
N ILE A 331 -17.09 -1.34 9.72
CA ILE A 331 -18.21 -0.43 10.02
C ILE A 331 -18.50 -0.41 11.52
N SER A 332 -18.49 0.79 12.10
CA SER A 332 -18.74 0.99 13.54
C SER A 332 -17.77 0.28 14.49
N LYS A 333 -16.63 -0.23 14.01
CA LYS A 333 -15.64 -0.92 14.84
C LYS A 333 -14.96 0.01 15.85
N ILE A 334 -14.55 1.20 15.38
CA ILE A 334 -13.84 2.20 16.21
C ILE A 334 -14.73 3.42 16.47
N ARG A 335 -15.37 3.95 15.43
CA ARG A 335 -16.29 5.08 15.51
C ARG A 335 -17.64 4.65 14.96
N THR A 336 -18.70 4.78 15.77
CA THR A 336 -20.07 4.43 15.37
C THR A 336 -20.52 5.27 14.18
N ALA A 337 -20.98 4.62 13.12
CA ALA A 337 -21.54 5.28 11.95
C ALA A 337 -23.03 5.61 12.17
N ASP A 338 -23.42 6.86 11.91
CA ASP A 338 -24.82 7.26 11.82
C ASP A 338 -25.46 6.72 10.53
N VAL A 339 -24.69 6.70 9.44
CA VAL A 339 -25.07 6.08 8.16
C VAL A 339 -23.99 5.07 7.75
N PRO A 340 -24.17 3.78 8.09
CA PRO A 340 -23.28 2.73 7.62
C PRO A 340 -23.59 2.37 6.17
N ILE A 341 -22.58 2.26 5.32
CA ILE A 341 -22.72 1.84 3.92
C ILE A 341 -21.70 0.73 3.65
N VAL A 342 -22.19 -0.48 3.39
CA VAL A 342 -21.35 -1.61 2.97
C VAL A 342 -21.35 -1.68 1.45
N GLY A 343 -20.19 -1.46 0.82
CA GLY A 343 -20.05 -1.49 -0.63
C GLY A 343 -18.66 -1.09 -1.12
N ASP A 344 -18.41 -1.32 -2.40
CA ASP A 344 -17.17 -0.87 -3.05
C ASP A 344 -17.18 0.67 -3.13
N ALA A 345 -16.10 1.30 -2.68
CA ALA A 345 -16.02 2.76 -2.61
C ALA A 345 -16.24 3.43 -3.97
N LYS A 346 -15.86 2.79 -5.09
CA LYS A 346 -16.09 3.34 -6.42
C LYS A 346 -17.58 3.47 -6.73
N ASP A 347 -18.30 2.35 -6.60
CA ASP A 347 -19.73 2.30 -6.90
C ASP A 347 -20.52 3.22 -5.95
N VAL A 348 -20.16 3.22 -4.67
CA VAL A 348 -20.80 4.09 -3.66
C VAL A 348 -20.57 5.57 -3.96
N ILE A 349 -19.36 5.98 -4.34
CA ILE A 349 -19.07 7.38 -4.66
C ILE A 349 -19.86 7.83 -5.90
N VAL A 350 -20.02 6.98 -6.91
CA VAL A 350 -20.85 7.27 -8.10
C VAL A 350 -22.31 7.50 -7.69
N ASP A 351 -22.89 6.56 -6.94
CA ASP A 351 -24.28 6.64 -6.50
C ASP A 351 -24.52 7.85 -5.59
N LEU A 352 -23.58 8.12 -4.66
CA LEU A 352 -23.62 9.28 -3.76
C LEU A 352 -23.53 10.60 -4.53
N THR A 353 -22.67 10.68 -5.54
CA THR A 353 -22.53 11.86 -6.41
C THR A 353 -23.83 12.13 -7.16
N SER A 354 -24.49 11.09 -7.68
CA SER A 354 -25.78 11.23 -8.35
C SER A 354 -26.86 11.72 -7.40
N ALA A 355 -26.99 11.06 -6.24
CA ALA A 355 -28.01 11.42 -5.24
C ALA A 355 -27.82 12.83 -4.71
N PHE A 356 -26.58 13.29 -4.52
CA PHE A 356 -26.28 14.66 -4.10
C PHE A 356 -26.72 15.67 -5.18
N ARG A 357 -26.38 15.43 -6.45
CA ARG A 357 -26.79 16.31 -7.57
C ARG A 357 -28.30 16.46 -7.68
N ASP A 358 -29.03 15.36 -7.50
CA ASP A 358 -30.49 15.37 -7.56
C ASP A 358 -31.10 16.25 -6.44
N LEU A 359 -30.51 16.21 -5.23
CA LEU A 359 -30.95 17.02 -4.10
C LEU A 359 -30.55 18.50 -4.20
N THR A 360 -29.46 18.81 -4.91
CA THR A 360 -28.93 20.19 -5.05
C THR A 360 -29.27 20.84 -6.40
N ALA A 361 -30.21 20.28 -7.16
CA ALA A 361 -30.59 20.80 -8.48
C ALA A 361 -31.07 22.28 -8.43
N GLU A 362 -31.61 22.70 -7.28
CA GLU A 362 -32.14 24.06 -7.05
C GLU A 362 -31.15 24.97 -6.30
N GLY A 363 -29.99 24.44 -5.87
CA GLY A 363 -28.95 25.20 -5.16
C GLY A 363 -27.97 24.29 -4.40
N THR A 364 -26.69 24.65 -4.43
CA THR A 364 -25.63 23.95 -3.68
C THR A 364 -25.48 24.53 -2.27
N PRO A 365 -25.15 23.71 -1.25
CA PRO A 365 -24.80 24.21 0.07
C PRO A 365 -23.65 25.22 0.01
N ASP A 366 -23.78 26.31 0.76
CA ASP A 366 -22.69 27.29 0.92
C ASP A 366 -21.74 26.83 2.03
N LEU A 367 -20.48 26.59 1.65
CA LEU A 367 -19.38 26.22 2.53
C LEU A 367 -18.35 27.35 2.68
N GLY A 368 -18.68 28.59 2.30
CA GLY A 368 -17.76 29.73 2.28
C GLY A 368 -17.17 30.06 3.65
N GLU A 369 -17.97 30.06 4.71
CA GLU A 369 -17.49 30.26 6.09
C GLU A 369 -16.52 29.14 6.52
N TRP A 370 -16.85 27.89 6.15
CA TRP A 370 -16.01 26.75 6.46
C TRP A 370 -14.66 26.82 5.74
N TRP A 371 -14.66 27.14 4.45
CA TRP A 371 -13.42 27.35 3.69
C TRP A 371 -12.61 28.53 4.20
N THR A 372 -13.26 29.63 4.61
CA THR A 372 -12.57 30.78 5.21
C THR A 372 -11.79 30.37 6.47
N TYR A 373 -12.41 29.55 7.33
CA TYR A 373 -11.73 29.00 8.50
C TYR A 373 -10.53 28.10 8.12
N LEU A 374 -10.74 27.16 7.19
CA LEU A 374 -9.70 26.21 6.78
C LEU A 374 -8.53 26.88 6.04
N ASP A 375 -8.81 27.87 5.22
CA ASP A 375 -7.78 28.65 4.51
C ASP A 375 -6.99 29.52 5.50
N GLY A 376 -7.65 30.08 6.52
CA GLY A 376 -6.97 30.73 7.65
C GLY A 376 -5.96 29.78 8.33
N LEU A 377 -6.34 28.53 8.60
CA LEU A 377 -5.43 27.54 9.17
C LEU A 377 -4.25 27.18 8.25
N ARG A 378 -4.47 27.14 6.93
CA ARG A 378 -3.39 26.89 5.94
C ARG A 378 -2.39 28.03 5.90
N GLU A 379 -2.87 29.26 6.00
CA GLU A 379 -2.04 30.47 5.99
C GLU A 379 -1.26 30.63 7.31
N GLU A 380 -1.89 30.37 8.45
CA GLU A 380 -1.28 30.50 9.77
C GLU A 380 -0.30 29.35 10.08
N PHE A 381 -0.65 28.11 9.68
CA PHE A 381 0.12 26.91 10.00
C PHE A 381 0.56 26.14 8.74
N PRO A 382 1.34 26.75 7.84
CA PRO A 382 1.85 26.05 6.66
C PRO A 382 2.82 24.95 7.09
N LEU A 383 2.82 23.86 6.34
CA LEU A 383 3.82 22.81 6.52
C LEU A 383 5.21 23.38 6.18
N GLY A 384 6.13 23.33 7.14
CA GLY A 384 7.47 23.87 7.01
C GLY A 384 8.46 23.18 7.95
N TYR A 385 9.70 23.65 7.91
CA TYR A 385 10.78 23.20 8.78
C TYR A 385 11.80 24.32 8.98
N SER A 386 12.50 24.27 10.11
CA SER A 386 13.59 25.21 10.39
C SER A 386 14.91 24.72 9.77
N PRO A 387 15.80 25.63 9.35
CA PRO A 387 17.17 25.27 9.02
C PRO A 387 17.86 24.54 10.18
N THR A 388 18.75 23.62 9.83
CA THR A 388 19.60 22.92 10.79
C THR A 388 20.63 23.88 11.39
N THR A 389 21.04 23.65 12.64
CA THR A 389 22.02 24.50 13.35
C THR A 389 23.40 23.85 13.46
N ASP A 390 23.54 22.60 13.04
CA ASP A 390 24.76 21.79 13.13
C ASP A 390 25.57 21.74 11.81
N GLY A 391 25.11 22.47 10.78
CA GLY A 391 25.74 22.49 9.45
C GLY A 391 25.50 21.25 8.60
N LEU A 392 24.64 20.32 9.05
CA LEU A 392 24.23 19.14 8.27
C LEU A 392 22.98 19.44 7.44
N LEU A 393 22.66 18.55 6.49
CA LEU A 393 21.49 18.71 5.62
C LEU A 393 20.17 18.62 6.42
N SER A 394 19.19 19.44 6.02
CA SER A 394 17.80 19.23 6.43
C SER A 394 17.21 18.02 5.66
N PRO A 395 16.67 17.00 6.35
CA PRO A 395 16.04 15.86 5.68
C PRO A 395 14.79 16.28 4.88
N GLN A 396 14.04 17.27 5.37
CA GLN A 396 12.87 17.82 4.68
C GLN A 396 13.27 18.48 3.36
N PHE A 397 14.36 19.26 3.34
CA PHE A 397 14.89 19.86 2.13
C PHE A 397 15.25 18.79 1.08
N VAL A 398 16.03 17.78 1.47
CA VAL A 398 16.45 16.69 0.58
C VAL A 398 15.23 16.00 -0.04
N ILE A 399 14.28 15.59 0.78
CA ILE A 399 13.07 14.88 0.34
C ILE A 399 12.21 15.75 -0.59
N LYS A 400 12.04 17.05 -0.26
CA LYS A 400 11.33 18.01 -1.10
C LYS A 400 11.99 18.14 -2.48
N ARG A 401 13.32 18.26 -2.53
CA ARG A 401 14.08 18.35 -3.79
C ARG A 401 13.97 17.07 -4.62
N ILE A 402 13.99 15.90 -3.99
CA ILE A 402 13.75 14.61 -4.69
C ILE A 402 12.39 14.64 -5.39
N GLY A 403 11.32 15.05 -4.69
CA GLY A 403 9.99 15.19 -5.28
C GLY A 403 9.97 16.16 -6.47
N GLU A 404 10.47 17.39 -6.26
CA GLU A 404 10.45 18.47 -7.26
C GLU A 404 11.25 18.15 -8.53
N LEU A 405 12.41 17.52 -8.40
CA LEU A 405 13.27 17.20 -9.54
C LEU A 405 12.82 15.94 -10.29
N THR A 406 12.09 15.03 -9.63
CA THR A 406 11.61 13.81 -10.28
C THR A 406 10.29 14.03 -11.03
N GLY A 407 9.41 14.87 -10.49
CA GLY A 407 8.10 15.16 -11.08
C GLY A 407 6.97 14.21 -10.65
N PRO A 408 5.73 14.47 -11.11
CA PRO A 408 4.51 13.90 -10.52
C PRO A 408 4.26 12.42 -10.85
N GLU A 409 4.96 11.87 -11.85
CA GLU A 409 4.71 10.53 -12.36
C GLU A 409 5.49 9.43 -11.61
N ALA A 410 6.41 9.79 -10.71
CA ALA A 410 7.24 8.82 -10.00
C ALA A 410 6.46 7.91 -9.03
N VAL A 411 7.11 6.83 -8.59
CA VAL A 411 6.66 6.00 -7.46
C VAL A 411 7.68 6.15 -6.34
N TYR A 412 7.20 6.28 -5.11
CA TYR A 412 8.00 6.39 -3.90
C TYR A 412 7.60 5.27 -2.95
N ALA A 413 8.52 4.33 -2.71
CA ALA A 413 8.45 3.44 -1.57
C ALA A 413 9.18 4.10 -0.40
N ALA A 414 8.60 4.05 0.80
CA ALA A 414 9.24 4.55 2.00
C ALA A 414 9.55 3.43 2.99
N GLY A 415 10.65 3.58 3.72
CA GLY A 415 10.90 2.83 4.94
C GLY A 415 9.95 3.30 6.06
N VAL A 416 10.32 3.05 7.32
CA VAL A 416 9.47 3.42 8.47
C VAL A 416 10.24 4.30 9.44
N GLY A 417 9.65 5.44 9.80
CA GLY A 417 10.23 6.41 10.74
C GLY A 417 10.04 7.84 10.27
N GLN A 418 10.98 8.73 10.65
CA GLN A 418 10.84 10.15 10.32
C GLN A 418 10.88 10.42 8.82
N HIS A 419 11.78 9.74 8.09
CA HIS A 419 11.87 9.85 6.63
C HIS A 419 10.57 9.46 5.91
N GLN A 420 9.82 8.49 6.43
CA GLN A 420 8.50 8.11 5.93
C GLN A 420 7.51 9.27 6.05
N MET A 421 7.46 9.90 7.24
CA MET A 421 6.55 11.01 7.49
C MET A 421 6.92 12.23 6.64
N TRP A 422 8.21 12.56 6.55
CA TRP A 422 8.68 13.65 5.70
C TRP A 422 8.42 13.37 4.22
N ALA A 423 8.57 12.13 3.75
CA ALA A 423 8.21 11.76 2.37
C ALA A 423 6.70 11.91 2.12
N ALA A 424 5.84 11.54 3.08
CA ALA A 424 4.40 11.75 2.97
C ALA A 424 4.00 13.24 2.98
N GLN A 425 4.75 14.08 3.71
CA GLN A 425 4.49 15.50 3.93
C GLN A 425 5.03 16.40 2.79
N PHE A 426 6.28 16.17 2.34
CA PHE A 426 7.02 17.11 1.49
C PHE A 426 7.11 16.72 0.02
N ILE A 427 6.80 15.48 -0.34
CA ILE A 427 6.58 15.09 -1.75
C ILE A 427 5.13 15.37 -2.10
N LYS A 428 4.90 15.88 -3.32
CA LYS A 428 3.56 16.14 -3.87
C LYS A 428 3.10 14.94 -4.71
N TYR A 429 1.97 14.36 -4.33
CA TYR A 429 1.38 13.20 -4.98
C TYR A 429 0.17 13.60 -5.81
N GLU A 430 0.30 13.49 -7.12
CA GLU A 430 -0.74 13.92 -8.07
C GLU A 430 -1.55 12.75 -8.65
N ARG A 431 -1.16 11.50 -8.34
CA ARG A 431 -1.79 10.29 -8.89
C ARG A 431 -1.89 9.15 -7.86
N PRO A 432 -2.86 8.24 -7.98
CA PRO A 432 -2.95 7.07 -7.12
C PRO A 432 -1.77 6.12 -7.38
N ASN A 433 -1.49 5.25 -6.40
CA ASN A 433 -0.44 4.22 -6.50
C ASN A 433 0.98 4.79 -6.72
N ALA A 434 1.21 6.07 -6.40
CA ALA A 434 2.53 6.70 -6.41
C ALA A 434 3.23 6.63 -5.04
N TRP A 435 2.48 6.44 -3.96
CA TRP A 435 2.99 6.30 -2.60
C TRP A 435 2.84 4.87 -2.12
N LEU A 436 3.95 4.24 -1.73
CA LEU A 436 4.00 2.90 -1.17
C LEU A 436 4.66 2.97 0.21
N ASN A 437 4.03 2.40 1.22
CA ASN A 437 4.64 2.25 2.54
C ASN A 437 4.11 1.01 3.23
N SER A 438 4.77 0.63 4.32
CA SER A 438 4.14 -0.12 5.41
C SER A 438 3.53 0.86 6.42
N GLY A 439 2.19 0.91 6.47
CA GLY A 439 1.44 1.84 7.30
C GLY A 439 0.91 1.19 8.56
N GLY A 440 0.11 0.13 8.41
CA GLY A 440 -0.50 -0.58 9.53
C GLY A 440 0.53 -1.36 10.36
N ALA A 441 1.45 -2.08 9.70
CA ALA A 441 2.48 -2.84 10.39
C ALA A 441 3.67 -1.99 10.83
N GLY A 442 4.04 -0.98 10.04
CA GLY A 442 5.24 -0.19 10.28
C GLY A 442 6.53 -1.01 10.15
N THR A 443 6.62 -1.86 9.12
CA THR A 443 7.77 -2.74 8.87
C THR A 443 8.98 -1.98 8.33
N MET A 444 10.01 -1.80 9.16
CA MET A 444 11.34 -1.39 8.69
C MET A 444 11.93 -2.45 7.74
N GLY A 445 12.65 -2.01 6.70
CA GLY A 445 13.16 -2.89 5.63
C GLY A 445 12.20 -3.12 4.45
N TYR A 446 11.01 -2.51 4.46
CA TYR A 446 10.03 -2.58 3.37
C TYR A 446 10.52 -1.92 2.06
N SER A 447 11.21 -0.78 2.16
CA SER A 447 11.38 0.19 1.07
C SER A 447 12.11 -0.36 -0.16
N VAL A 448 13.29 -0.95 0.01
CA VAL A 448 14.12 -1.44 -1.10
C VAL A 448 13.42 -2.57 -1.88
N PRO A 449 12.90 -3.65 -1.23
CA PRO A 449 12.14 -4.66 -1.94
C PRO A 449 10.86 -4.12 -2.58
N ALA A 450 10.11 -3.25 -1.90
CA ALA A 450 8.88 -2.68 -2.46
C ALA A 450 9.17 -1.80 -3.69
N ALA A 451 10.24 -1.00 -3.66
CA ALA A 451 10.71 -0.23 -4.82
C ALA A 451 11.12 -1.15 -5.97
N MET A 452 11.80 -2.26 -5.70
CA MET A 452 12.15 -3.27 -6.70
C MET A 452 10.89 -3.82 -7.37
N GLY A 453 9.91 -4.26 -6.59
CA GLY A 453 8.63 -4.76 -7.10
C GLY A 453 7.85 -3.73 -7.90
N ALA A 454 7.84 -2.48 -7.44
CA ALA A 454 7.19 -1.38 -8.13
C ALA A 454 7.85 -1.04 -9.47
N LYS A 455 9.18 -1.09 -9.55
CA LYS A 455 9.92 -0.86 -10.80
C LYS A 455 9.69 -2.00 -11.81
N VAL A 456 9.54 -3.23 -11.35
CA VAL A 456 9.13 -4.37 -12.20
C VAL A 456 7.71 -4.15 -12.74
N ALA A 457 6.79 -3.71 -11.89
CA ALA A 457 5.41 -3.43 -12.28
C ALA A 457 5.26 -2.20 -13.20
N GLN A 458 6.15 -1.22 -13.07
CA GLN A 458 6.10 0.08 -13.75
C GLN A 458 7.47 0.42 -14.37
N PRO A 459 7.92 -0.32 -15.40
CA PRO A 459 9.28 -0.23 -15.93
C PRO A 459 9.64 1.17 -16.45
N ASP A 460 8.67 1.93 -16.95
CA ASP A 460 8.90 3.26 -17.54
C ASP A 460 8.95 4.39 -16.51
N ARG A 461 8.52 4.15 -15.26
CA ARG A 461 8.46 5.18 -14.22
C ARG A 461 9.75 5.25 -13.43
N VAL A 462 10.10 6.44 -12.94
CA VAL A 462 11.14 6.57 -11.91
C VAL A 462 10.58 6.01 -10.61
N VAL A 463 11.36 5.15 -9.96
CA VAL A 463 10.99 4.55 -8.66
C VAL A 463 12.07 4.85 -7.64
N TRP A 464 11.68 5.56 -6.59
CA TRP A 464 12.51 5.90 -5.44
C TRP A 464 12.18 5.01 -4.24
N SER A 465 13.21 4.53 -3.57
CA SER A 465 13.19 4.05 -2.18
C SER A 465 13.68 5.21 -1.31
N ILE A 466 12.77 5.88 -0.59
CA ILE A 466 13.12 6.89 0.42
C ILE A 466 13.28 6.15 1.75
N ASP A 467 14.52 5.99 2.21
CA ASP A 467 14.82 5.06 3.28
C ASP A 467 15.61 5.73 4.42
N GLY A 468 15.46 5.21 5.62
CA GLY A 468 16.32 5.55 6.75
C GLY A 468 17.53 4.63 6.77
N ASP A 469 18.66 5.10 7.30
CA ASP A 469 19.88 4.29 7.47
C ASP A 469 19.64 3.01 8.30
N GLY A 470 18.79 3.06 9.32
CA GLY A 470 18.37 1.87 10.07
C GLY A 470 17.46 0.92 9.29
N CYS A 471 16.56 1.44 8.45
CA CYS A 471 15.65 0.63 7.63
C CYS A 471 16.39 -0.05 6.47
N PHE A 472 17.24 0.71 5.78
CA PHE A 472 18.02 0.24 4.64
C PHE A 472 18.88 -0.97 5.01
N GLN A 473 19.46 -0.97 6.21
CA GLN A 473 20.29 -2.07 6.70
C GLN A 473 19.54 -3.41 6.83
N MET A 474 18.22 -3.42 6.97
CA MET A 474 17.45 -4.65 7.15
C MET A 474 17.31 -5.46 5.86
N THR A 475 17.31 -4.81 4.70
CA THR A 475 17.03 -5.47 3.41
C THR A 475 17.91 -4.99 2.25
N ASN A 476 19.03 -4.31 2.52
CA ASN A 476 19.96 -3.82 1.48
C ASN A 476 20.47 -4.91 0.53
N GLN A 477 20.48 -6.18 0.95
CA GLN A 477 20.92 -7.30 0.12
C GLN A 477 20.10 -7.45 -1.17
N GLU A 478 18.89 -6.91 -1.22
CA GLU A 478 18.06 -6.93 -2.43
C GLU A 478 18.58 -5.98 -3.53
N LEU A 479 19.58 -5.14 -3.24
CA LEU A 479 20.34 -4.46 -4.30
C LEU A 479 21.04 -5.46 -5.22
N ALA A 480 21.51 -6.61 -4.70
CA ALA A 480 22.05 -7.67 -5.54
C ALA A 480 21.00 -8.20 -6.53
N THR A 481 19.75 -8.38 -6.05
CA THR A 481 18.62 -8.80 -6.88
C THR A 481 18.35 -7.76 -7.97
N CYS A 482 18.30 -6.49 -7.60
CA CYS A 482 18.07 -5.39 -8.52
C CYS A 482 19.14 -5.31 -9.62
N THR A 483 20.42 -5.36 -9.25
CA THR A 483 21.54 -5.29 -10.20
C THR A 483 21.51 -6.48 -11.18
N ILE A 484 21.39 -7.71 -10.69
CA ILE A 484 21.38 -8.91 -11.53
C ILE A 484 20.21 -8.92 -12.52
N ASN A 485 19.08 -8.31 -12.13
CA ASN A 485 17.86 -8.26 -12.93
C ASN A 485 17.69 -6.97 -13.74
N ASN A 486 18.69 -6.08 -13.74
CA ASN A 486 18.63 -4.75 -14.37
C ASN A 486 17.37 -3.96 -13.94
N ILE A 487 17.13 -3.86 -12.63
CA ILE A 487 16.01 -3.11 -12.04
C ILE A 487 16.57 -1.80 -11.45
N PRO A 488 16.57 -0.69 -12.21
CA PRO A 488 17.34 0.51 -11.86
C PRO A 488 16.57 1.43 -10.91
N ILE A 489 16.27 0.95 -9.69
CA ILE A 489 15.68 1.77 -8.62
C ILE A 489 16.66 2.85 -8.14
N LYS A 490 16.11 3.93 -7.58
CA LYS A 490 16.90 5.00 -6.94
C LYS A 490 16.68 4.90 -5.43
N VAL A 491 17.73 4.85 -4.63
CA VAL A 491 17.66 4.77 -3.18
C VAL A 491 18.20 6.07 -2.59
N ALA A 492 17.38 6.76 -1.81
CA ALA A 492 17.78 7.93 -1.04
C ALA A 492 17.80 7.54 0.44
N ILE A 493 18.99 7.32 0.99
CA ILE A 493 19.19 7.07 2.41
C ILE A 493 19.24 8.43 3.11
N ILE A 494 18.26 8.68 3.97
CA ILE A 494 18.17 9.83 4.84
C ILE A 494 18.95 9.49 6.12
N ASN A 495 20.27 9.59 6.04
CA ASN A 495 21.20 9.09 7.04
C ASN A 495 21.38 10.12 8.17
N ASN A 496 20.61 9.94 9.25
CA ASN A 496 20.74 10.72 10.48
C ASN A 496 21.55 9.98 11.56
N SER A 497 22.14 8.83 11.21
CA SER A 497 22.90 7.96 12.10
C SER A 497 22.10 7.44 13.31
N SER A 498 20.78 7.30 13.20
CA SER A 498 19.92 6.93 14.33
C SER A 498 18.59 6.29 13.95
N LEU A 499 17.96 5.60 14.90
CA LEU A 499 16.54 5.27 14.86
C LEU A 499 15.70 6.51 15.18
N GLY A 500 15.68 7.47 14.24
CA GLY A 500 15.24 8.85 14.47
C GLY A 500 13.84 9.03 15.05
N MET A 501 12.88 8.18 14.67
CA MET A 501 11.51 8.26 15.24
C MET A 501 11.53 7.89 16.73
N VAL A 502 12.21 6.80 17.10
CA VAL A 502 12.37 6.38 18.49
C VAL A 502 13.17 7.44 19.27
N ARG A 503 14.20 8.00 18.65
CA ARG A 503 15.00 9.09 19.24
C ARG A 503 14.15 10.33 19.53
N GLN A 504 13.32 10.79 18.60
CA GLN A 504 12.41 11.92 18.82
C GLN A 504 11.48 11.67 20.01
N TRP A 505 10.94 10.46 20.14
CA TRP A 505 10.13 10.07 21.29
C TRP A 505 10.92 10.08 22.60
N GLN A 506 12.16 9.58 22.60
CA GLN A 506 13.07 9.66 23.75
C GLN A 506 13.39 11.11 24.13
N THR A 507 13.56 12.01 23.15
CA THR A 507 13.75 13.44 23.41
C THR A 507 12.54 14.09 24.06
N LEU A 508 11.33 13.81 23.56
CA LEU A 508 10.12 14.50 23.99
C LEU A 508 9.54 13.95 25.30
N PHE A 509 9.63 12.64 25.54
CA PHE A 509 8.88 11.98 26.62
C PHE A 509 9.76 11.25 27.65
N TYR A 510 11.08 11.21 27.44
CA TYR A 510 12.02 10.47 28.31
C TYR A 510 13.28 11.29 28.61
N ASP A 511 13.14 12.62 28.76
CA ASP A 511 14.21 13.54 29.17
C ASP A 511 15.48 13.48 28.29
N GLY A 512 15.36 13.12 27.01
CA GLY A 512 16.51 12.97 26.12
C GLY A 512 17.41 11.78 26.45
N ARG A 513 16.90 10.78 27.18
CA ARG A 513 17.63 9.55 27.50
C ARG A 513 17.62 8.60 26.31
N TYR A 514 18.65 8.72 25.47
CA TYR A 514 18.79 7.90 24.27
C TYR A 514 19.25 6.47 24.61
N SER A 515 18.37 5.50 24.39
CA SER A 515 18.65 4.08 24.63
C SER A 515 18.62 3.33 23.31
N ASN A 516 19.78 2.83 22.88
CA ASN A 516 19.94 1.93 21.72
C ASN A 516 19.37 2.49 20.41
N THR A 517 19.47 3.80 20.23
CA THR A 517 18.99 4.51 19.03
C THR A 517 20.10 5.05 18.15
N ASP A 518 21.34 5.12 18.61
CA ASP A 518 22.50 5.47 17.77
C ASP A 518 22.92 4.28 16.91
N LEU A 519 23.15 4.53 15.61
CA LEU A 519 23.51 3.51 14.63
C LEU A 519 24.97 3.58 14.15
N ASP A 520 25.70 4.64 14.50
CA ASP A 520 27.09 4.87 14.09
C ASP A 520 27.35 4.77 12.57
N THR A 521 26.39 5.22 11.76
CA THR A 521 26.36 5.15 10.29
C THR A 521 26.61 6.49 9.58
N GLY A 522 26.60 7.62 10.29
CA GLY A 522 26.63 8.96 9.69
C GLY A 522 27.74 9.87 10.21
N HIS A 523 27.48 11.19 10.19
CA HIS A 523 28.47 12.21 10.54
C HIS A 523 29.02 12.07 11.96
N GLY A 524 30.34 12.21 12.12
CA GLY A 524 30.98 12.23 13.45
C GLY A 524 30.99 10.88 14.18
N THR A 525 30.63 9.78 13.50
CA THR A 525 30.58 8.42 14.06
C THR A 525 31.59 7.49 13.38
N MET A 526 31.57 6.20 13.75
CA MET A 526 32.42 5.19 13.09
C MET A 526 32.06 4.96 11.61
N HIS A 527 30.87 5.38 11.18
CA HIS A 527 30.38 5.28 9.82
C HIS A 527 30.35 3.82 9.30
N VAL A 528 29.73 2.93 10.07
CA VAL A 528 29.64 1.51 9.79
C VAL A 528 28.17 1.10 9.64
N PRO A 529 27.77 0.52 8.49
CA PRO A 529 28.57 0.35 7.27
C PRO A 529 28.77 1.66 6.48
N ASP A 530 29.77 1.66 5.59
CA ASP A 530 29.89 2.69 4.55
C ASP A 530 28.94 2.37 3.39
N PHE A 531 27.81 3.08 3.32
CA PHE A 531 26.75 2.81 2.35
C PHE A 531 27.18 2.98 0.88
N VAL A 532 28.15 3.86 0.59
CA VAL A 532 28.66 4.05 -0.79
C VAL A 532 29.43 2.81 -1.21
N LYS A 533 30.37 2.35 -0.39
CA LYS A 533 31.15 1.13 -0.68
C LYS A 533 30.27 -0.11 -0.74
N MET A 534 29.24 -0.18 0.12
CA MET A 534 28.24 -1.25 0.08
C MET A 534 27.46 -1.23 -1.25
N ALA A 535 27.02 -0.06 -1.72
CA ALA A 535 26.33 0.07 -2.99
C ALA A 535 27.21 -0.41 -4.16
N GLU A 536 28.47 0.02 -4.18
CA GLU A 536 29.46 -0.42 -5.17
C GLU A 536 29.68 -1.94 -5.14
N ALA A 537 29.73 -2.55 -3.95
CA ALA A 537 29.85 -4.00 -3.79
C ALA A 537 28.65 -4.77 -4.37
N TYR A 538 27.46 -4.17 -4.39
CA TYR A 538 26.27 -4.72 -5.05
C TYR A 538 26.16 -4.34 -6.54
N GLY A 539 27.13 -3.61 -7.10
CA GLY A 539 27.14 -3.14 -8.49
C GLY A 539 26.24 -1.92 -8.75
N ALA A 540 25.73 -1.28 -7.71
CA ALA A 540 25.00 -0.03 -7.79
C ALA A 540 25.96 1.18 -7.88
N LEU A 541 25.47 2.31 -8.38
CA LEU A 541 26.18 3.59 -8.27
C LEU A 541 25.99 4.14 -6.85
N GLY A 542 27.08 4.27 -6.08
CA GLY A 542 27.06 4.90 -4.75
C GLY A 542 27.43 6.39 -4.81
N ILE A 543 26.69 7.24 -4.12
CA ILE A 543 26.93 8.68 -4.00
C ILE A 543 26.79 9.08 -2.52
N ARG A 544 27.69 9.90 -1.99
CA ARG A 544 27.51 10.55 -0.68
C ARG A 544 27.30 12.04 -0.87
N VAL A 545 26.32 12.59 -0.16
CA VAL A 545 25.96 14.01 -0.20
C VAL A 545 26.04 14.56 1.22
N THR A 546 26.82 15.61 1.40
CA THR A 546 27.07 16.21 2.73
C THR A 546 26.74 17.70 2.79
N LYS A 547 26.52 18.34 1.63
CA LYS A 547 26.26 19.77 1.52
C LYS A 547 25.07 20.05 0.63
N GLU A 548 24.42 21.18 0.87
CA GLU A 548 23.17 21.54 0.21
C GLU A 548 23.36 21.71 -1.31
N GLU A 549 24.47 22.31 -1.74
CA GLU A 549 24.81 22.55 -3.14
C GLU A 549 25.05 21.26 -3.95
N GLU A 550 25.28 20.13 -3.28
CA GLU A 550 25.51 18.81 -3.90
C GLU A 550 24.20 18.06 -4.18
N VAL A 551 23.11 18.41 -3.48
CA VAL A 551 21.82 17.66 -3.48
C VAL A 551 21.23 17.54 -4.89
N ASP A 552 21.06 18.67 -5.57
CA ASP A 552 20.45 18.71 -6.91
C ASP A 552 21.26 17.93 -7.95
N ALA A 553 22.60 18.02 -7.87
CA ALA A 553 23.49 17.34 -8.80
C ALA A 553 23.43 15.81 -8.61
N ALA A 554 23.41 15.34 -7.36
CA ALA A 554 23.28 13.93 -7.04
C ALA A 554 21.94 13.34 -7.50
N ILE A 555 20.84 14.08 -7.28
CA ILE A 555 19.50 13.65 -7.73
C ILE A 555 19.45 13.56 -9.26
N LYS A 556 19.94 14.58 -9.99
CA LYS A 556 19.97 14.57 -11.45
C LYS A 556 20.78 13.40 -12.00
N LEU A 557 21.96 13.15 -11.45
CA LEU A 557 22.79 12.01 -11.83
C LEU A 557 22.06 10.69 -11.61
N ALA A 558 21.32 10.54 -10.51
CA ALA A 558 20.52 9.35 -10.25
C ALA A 558 19.38 9.17 -11.26
N LEU A 559 18.72 10.26 -11.67
CA LEU A 559 17.65 10.22 -12.68
C LEU A 559 18.19 9.87 -14.08
N GLU A 560 19.39 10.33 -14.42
CA GLU A 560 20.07 10.03 -15.69
C GLU A 560 20.60 8.58 -15.75
N THR A 561 20.95 8.00 -14.60
CA THR A 561 21.51 6.64 -14.51
C THR A 561 20.40 5.59 -14.51
N ASN A 562 20.17 4.91 -15.64
CA ASN A 562 19.08 3.94 -15.80
C ASN A 562 19.51 2.51 -16.15
N ASP A 563 20.81 2.26 -16.18
CA ASP A 563 21.43 0.96 -16.47
C ASP A 563 21.71 0.12 -15.22
N ARG A 564 21.59 0.70 -14.02
CA ARG A 564 21.83 0.06 -12.72
C ARG A 564 21.10 0.78 -11.58
N PRO A 565 21.00 0.18 -10.38
CA PRO A 565 20.51 0.89 -9.20
C PRO A 565 21.45 2.04 -8.80
N VAL A 566 20.89 3.05 -8.14
CA VAL A 566 21.64 4.18 -7.58
C VAL A 566 21.33 4.28 -6.09
N VAL A 567 22.35 4.45 -5.26
CA VAL A 567 22.23 4.65 -3.81
C VAL A 567 22.88 5.99 -3.45
N ILE A 568 22.10 6.90 -2.88
CA ILE A 568 22.56 8.19 -2.41
C ILE A 568 22.45 8.22 -0.88
N ASP A 569 23.59 8.38 -0.22
CA ASP A 569 23.73 8.57 1.21
C ASP A 569 23.70 10.07 1.53
N PHE A 570 22.53 10.59 1.92
CA PHE A 570 22.35 11.97 2.35
C PHE A 570 22.59 12.08 3.85
N VAL A 571 23.72 12.69 4.22
CA VAL A 571 24.09 12.89 5.62
C VAL A 571 23.32 14.08 6.19
N VAL A 572 22.31 13.80 7.01
CA VAL A 572 21.34 14.80 7.52
C VAL A 572 21.48 14.99 9.03
N SER A 573 20.90 16.08 9.54
CA SER A 573 20.87 16.34 10.99
C SER A 573 20.02 15.30 11.74
N ARG A 574 20.55 14.84 12.87
CA ARG A 574 19.86 13.92 13.81
C ARG A 574 18.91 14.59 14.79
N ASP A 575 18.97 15.92 14.87
CA ASP A 575 18.11 16.71 15.76
C ASP A 575 16.86 17.24 15.05
N ALA A 576 16.73 16.97 13.74
CA ALA A 576 15.49 17.19 13.02
C ALA A 576 14.35 16.32 13.59
N MET A 577 13.17 16.93 13.74
CA MET A 577 11.96 16.28 14.24
C MET A 577 10.82 16.41 13.22
N VAL A 578 9.90 15.44 13.28
CA VAL A 578 8.67 15.46 12.48
C VAL A 578 7.65 16.34 13.19
N TRP A 579 7.22 17.39 12.49
CA TRP A 579 6.14 18.28 12.87
C TRP A 579 5.18 18.46 11.68
N PRO A 580 3.90 18.79 11.90
CA PRO A 580 3.19 18.88 13.18
C PRO A 580 3.13 17.53 13.92
N MET A 581 2.74 17.56 15.20
CA MET A 581 2.56 16.37 16.02
C MET A 581 1.33 16.46 16.91
N VAL A 582 0.45 15.46 16.86
CA VAL A 582 -0.55 15.18 17.92
C VAL A 582 0.04 14.09 18.83
N PRO A 583 0.32 14.38 20.11
CA PRO A 583 0.83 13.37 21.04
C PRO A 583 -0.13 12.15 21.14
N GLN A 584 0.40 10.97 21.47
CA GLN A 584 -0.48 9.80 21.66
C GLN A 584 -1.41 10.00 22.85
N GLY A 585 -2.66 9.58 22.68
CA GLY A 585 -3.65 9.54 23.76
C GLY A 585 -4.30 10.88 24.11
N VAL A 586 -4.07 11.95 23.34
CA VAL A 586 -4.75 13.25 23.52
C VAL A 586 -5.76 13.53 22.39
N SER A 587 -6.55 14.60 22.55
CA SER A 587 -7.43 15.11 21.49
C SER A 587 -6.63 15.70 20.33
N ASN A 588 -7.17 15.62 19.11
CA ASN A 588 -6.61 16.28 17.93
C ASN A 588 -6.57 17.81 18.08
N SER A 589 -7.38 18.40 18.96
CA SER A 589 -7.32 19.82 19.31
C SER A 589 -5.97 20.25 19.92
N TYR A 590 -5.16 19.31 20.42
CA TYR A 590 -3.83 19.58 20.98
C TYR A 590 -2.69 19.41 19.96
N VAL A 591 -2.99 19.48 18.66
CA VAL A 591 -1.96 19.46 17.62
C VAL A 591 -0.89 20.51 17.89
N GLN A 592 0.38 20.10 17.86
CA GLN A 592 1.53 20.99 17.99
C GLN A 592 2.13 21.24 16.62
N TYR A 593 2.27 22.49 16.22
CA TYR A 593 2.85 22.84 14.91
C TYR A 593 4.38 22.91 14.95
N ALA A 594 4.95 23.13 16.14
CA ALA A 594 6.38 23.12 16.43
C ALA A 594 6.60 22.74 17.91
N LYS A 595 7.86 22.47 18.29
CA LYS A 595 8.21 22.16 19.69
C LYS A 595 7.67 23.25 20.63
N GLU A 596 6.85 22.86 21.59
CA GLU A 596 6.24 23.74 22.61
C GLU A 596 5.24 24.79 22.08
N HIS A 597 4.79 24.66 20.82
CA HIS A 597 3.78 25.56 20.25
C HIS A 597 2.53 24.80 19.77
N SER A 598 1.40 25.05 20.44
CA SER A 598 0.05 24.63 20.02
C SER A 598 -0.75 25.86 19.53
N PRO A 599 -1.70 25.70 18.59
CA PRO A 599 -2.69 26.73 18.32
C PRO A 599 -3.39 27.14 19.62
N GLN A 600 -3.48 28.44 19.89
CA GLN A 600 -4.25 28.97 21.01
C GLN A 600 -5.66 29.29 20.50
N PHE A 601 -6.67 28.63 21.08
CA PHE A 601 -8.07 28.92 20.78
C PHE A 601 -8.59 29.90 21.83
N GLU A 602 -9.37 30.90 21.42
CA GLU A 602 -10.16 31.67 22.38
C GLU A 602 -11.13 30.70 23.07
N GLU A 603 -10.97 30.50 24.38
CA GLU A 603 -11.98 29.80 25.19
C GLU A 603 -13.28 30.59 25.08
N GLU A 604 -14.32 29.99 24.48
CA GLU A 604 -15.68 30.54 24.55
C GLU A 604 -16.11 30.58 26.02
N ALA A 605 -16.36 31.80 26.51
CA ALA A 605 -16.80 32.13 27.87
C ALA A 605 -18.22 31.62 28.20
#